data_AF-A0A2S6TDQ5-F1
#
_entry.id   AF-A0A2S6TDQ5-F1
#
_cell.length_a   1.000
_cell.length_b   1.000
_cell.length_c   1.000
_cell.angle_alpha   90.00
_cell.angle_beta   90.00
_cell.angle_gamma   90.00
#
_symmetry.space_group_name_H-M   'P 1'
#
loop_
_entity.id
_entity.type
_entity.pdbx_description
1 polymer ?
#
loop_
_entity_poly.entity_id
_entity_poly.type
_entity_poly.pdbx_seq_one_letter_code
_entity_poly.pdbx_strand_id
1 'polypeptide(L)'
;MANLLRDTGRLDEAITIYRGLLSSASDLSNAHSDYLANLNYIYEGNNEFIYQESLEWEHRHGDAKKEPYSVFRNEKVAERRLKIGYVSPDFHEHSINYFFSPLLSAH
;
A
#
# COMPACT_ATOMS: atom_id res chain seq x y z
N MET A 1 20.56 0.30 -0.31
CA MET A 1 21.05 -0.44 -1.50
C MET A 1 19.90 -0.88 -2.40
N ALA A 2 18.91 -1.64 -1.90
CA ALA A 2 17.76 -2.07 -2.71
C ALA A 2 17.00 -0.91 -3.37
N ASN A 3 16.68 0.15 -2.63
CA ASN A 3 15.97 1.32 -3.16
C ASN A 3 16.78 2.03 -4.27
N LEU A 4 18.11 2.14 -4.13
CA LEU A 4 18.95 2.71 -5.18
C LEU A 4 18.94 1.86 -6.47
N LEU A 5 18.98 0.53 -6.33
CA LEU A 5 18.87 -0.38 -7.48
C LEU A 5 17.51 -0.26 -8.15
N ARG A 6 16.43 -0.14 -7.36
CA ARG A 6 15.09 0.14 -7.86
C ARG A 6 15.05 1.44 -8.64
N ASP A 7 15.52 2.53 -8.03
CA ASP A 7 15.46 3.88 -8.61
C ASP A 7 16.32 4.00 -9.88
N THR A 8 17.27 3.08 -10.08
CA THR A 8 18.10 2.95 -11.30
C THR A 8 17.59 1.88 -12.28
N GLY A 9 16.39 1.32 -12.06
CA GLY A 9 15.73 0.37 -12.97
C GLY A 9 16.23 -1.08 -12.87
N ARG A 10 17.12 -1.40 -11.92
CA ARG A 10 17.70 -2.74 -11.73
C ARG A 10 16.83 -3.59 -10.80
N LEU A 11 15.59 -3.82 -11.23
CA LEU A 11 14.52 -4.38 -10.41
C LEU A 11 14.77 -5.82 -9.94
N ASP A 12 15.34 -6.68 -10.79
CA ASP A 12 15.69 -8.07 -10.41
C ASP A 12 16.69 -8.13 -9.25
N GLU A 13 17.70 -7.24 -9.29
CA GLU A 13 18.71 -7.14 -8.23
C GLU A 13 18.11 -6.53 -6.96
N ALA A 14 17.27 -5.51 -7.10
CA ALA A 14 16.55 -4.93 -5.98
C ALA A 14 15.69 -5.98 -5.26
N ILE A 15 14.94 -6.80 -6.01
CA ILE A 15 14.11 -7.89 -5.48
C ILE A 15 14.92 -8.95 -4.75
N THR A 16 16.08 -9.32 -5.28
CA THR A 16 16.99 -10.25 -4.59
C THR A 16 17.39 -9.71 -3.21
N ILE A 17 17.72 -8.42 -3.12
CA ILE A 17 18.06 -7.79 -1.84
C ILE A 17 16.84 -7.70 -0.92
N TYR A 18 15.68 -7.27 -1.43
CA TYR A 18 14.46 -7.20 -0.63
C TYR A 18 14.09 -8.56 -0.01
N ARG A 19 14.13 -9.65 -0.79
CA ARG A 19 13.84 -11.00 -0.26
C ARG A 19 14.80 -11.41 0.85
N GLY A 20 16.09 -11.10 0.69
CA GLY A 20 17.10 -11.33 1.73
C GLY A 20 16.78 -10.54 3.01
N LEU A 21 16.43 -9.26 2.88
CA LEU A 21 16.04 -8.41 4.01
C LEU A 21 14.80 -8.98 4.74
N LEU A 22 13.74 -9.30 3.99
CA LEU A 22 12.47 -9.81 4.52
C LEU A 22 12.58 -11.20 5.15
N SER A 23 13.62 -11.95 4.82
CA SER A 23 13.94 -13.24 5.47
C SER A 23 14.69 -13.07 6.78
N SER A 24 15.39 -11.93 6.97
CA SER A 24 16.27 -11.67 8.12
C SER A 24 15.63 -10.84 9.24
N ALA A 25 14.64 -10.02 8.92
CA ALA A 25 13.99 -9.13 9.89
C ALA A 25 12.48 -9.01 9.61
N SER A 26 11.68 -9.03 10.67
CA SER A 26 10.21 -9.00 10.60
C SER A 26 9.62 -7.58 10.61
N ASP A 27 10.38 -6.55 10.99
CA ASP A 27 9.89 -5.17 11.13
C ASP A 27 10.48 -4.25 10.04
N LEU A 28 10.10 -4.50 8.79
CA LEU A 28 10.56 -3.76 7.62
C LEU A 28 9.39 -3.46 6.65
N SER A 29 8.28 -2.95 7.18
CA SER A 29 7.04 -2.70 6.41
C SER A 29 7.26 -1.89 5.14
N ASN A 30 8.06 -0.81 5.21
CA ASN A 30 8.40 0.01 4.05
C ASN A 30 9.16 -0.77 2.97
N ALA A 31 10.16 -1.57 3.35
CA ALA A 31 10.92 -2.38 2.39
C ALA A 31 10.05 -3.50 1.80
N HIS A 32 9.11 -4.03 2.57
CA HIS A 32 8.15 -5.02 2.10
C HIS A 32 7.14 -4.39 1.12
N SER A 33 6.67 -3.17 1.38
CA SER A 33 5.83 -2.41 0.45
C SER A 33 6.58 -2.06 -0.84
N ASP A 34 7.85 -1.65 -0.74
CA ASP A 34 8.71 -1.41 -1.90
C ASP A 34 8.88 -2.70 -2.72
N TYR A 35 9.10 -3.84 -2.07
CA TYR A 35 9.17 -5.14 -2.74
C TYR A 35 7.88 -5.46 -3.51
N LEU A 36 6.70 -5.35 -2.87
CA LEU A 36 5.41 -5.59 -3.52
C LEU A 36 5.17 -4.67 -4.72
N ALA A 37 5.50 -3.39 -4.59
CA ALA A 37 5.39 -2.43 -5.70
C ALA A 37 6.26 -2.88 -6.90
N ASN A 38 7.47 -3.37 -6.63
CA ASN A 38 8.37 -3.85 -7.69
C ASN A 38 7.90 -5.16 -8.35
N LEU A 39 7.22 -6.05 -7.63
CA LEU A 39 6.66 -7.26 -8.23
C LEU A 39 5.67 -6.94 -9.35
N ASN A 40 4.88 -5.86 -9.20
CA ASN A 40 3.92 -5.42 -10.23
C ASN A 40 4.60 -4.98 -11.54
N TYR A 41 5.90 -4.65 -11.52
CA TYR A 41 6.63 -4.25 -12.72
C TYR A 41 7.36 -5.40 -13.41
N ILE A 42 7.86 -6.40 -12.68
CA ILE A 42 8.68 -7.46 -13.28
C ILE A 42 8.00 -8.83 -13.37
N TYR A 43 6.93 -9.06 -12.61
CA TYR A 43 6.15 -10.30 -12.63
C TYR A 43 4.79 -10.09 -13.32
N GLU A 44 4.82 -9.46 -14.49
CA GLU A 44 3.61 -9.24 -15.29
C GLU A 44 2.90 -10.58 -15.57
N GLY A 45 1.59 -10.61 -15.33
CA GLY A 45 0.75 -11.80 -15.55
C GLY A 45 0.71 -12.81 -14.40
N ASN A 46 1.45 -12.60 -13.30
CA ASN A 46 1.43 -13.49 -12.14
C ASN A 46 0.67 -12.89 -10.95
N ASN A 47 -0.60 -12.53 -11.18
CA ASN A 47 -1.43 -11.86 -10.19
C ASN A 47 -1.67 -12.71 -8.92
N GLU A 48 -1.78 -14.03 -9.06
CA GLU A 48 -1.94 -14.92 -7.91
C GLU A 48 -0.73 -14.83 -6.97
N PHE A 49 0.49 -14.85 -7.52
CA PHE A 49 1.70 -14.70 -6.72
C PHE A 49 1.75 -13.33 -6.01
N ILE A 50 1.48 -12.23 -6.72
CA ILE A 50 1.47 -10.88 -6.14
C ILE A 50 0.42 -10.78 -5.03
N TYR A 51 -0.74 -11.41 -5.21
CA TYR A 51 -1.79 -11.47 -4.20
C TYR A 51 -1.33 -12.22 -2.95
N GLN A 52 -0.71 -13.39 -3.09
CA GLN A 52 -0.18 -14.14 -1.94
C GLN A 52 0.89 -13.35 -1.19
N GLU A 53 1.82 -12.70 -1.88
CA GLU A 53 2.84 -11.84 -1.23
C GLU A 53 2.19 -10.64 -0.52
N SER A 54 1.07 -10.11 -1.05
CA SER A 54 0.31 -9.04 -0.39
C SER A 54 -0.37 -9.51 0.90
N LEU A 55 -0.87 -10.75 0.93
CA LEU A 55 -1.40 -11.35 2.16
C LEU A 55 -0.31 -11.57 3.21
N GLU A 56 0.89 -11.97 2.78
CA GLU A 56 2.04 -12.09 3.67
C GLU A 56 2.46 -10.75 4.28
N TRP A 57 2.35 -9.66 3.51
CA TRP A 57 2.56 -8.31 4.05
C TRP A 57 1.56 -7.97 5.15
N GLU A 58 0.26 -8.22 4.95
CA GLU A 58 -0.77 -7.99 5.97
C GLU A 58 -0.53 -8.86 7.21
N HIS A 59 -0.18 -10.13 7.02
CA HIS A 59 0.11 -11.03 8.13
C HIS A 59 1.30 -10.53 8.98
N ARG A 60 2.35 -9.97 8.36
CA ARG A 60 3.55 -9.50 9.07
C ARG A 60 3.42 -8.09 9.64
N HIS A 61 2.68 -7.19 8.97
CA HIS A 61 2.70 -5.76 9.27
C HIS A 61 1.32 -5.17 9.60
N GLY A 62 0.24 -5.87 9.28
CA GLY A 62 -1.15 -5.41 9.48
C GLY A 62 -1.61 -5.47 10.95
N ASP A 63 -0.87 -6.14 11.82
CA ASP A 63 -1.21 -6.25 13.25
C ASP A 63 -0.57 -5.14 14.10
N ALA A 64 -0.74 -3.88 13.66
CA ALA A 64 -0.59 -2.75 14.56
C ALA A 64 -1.77 -2.80 15.54
N LYS A 65 -1.54 -3.41 16.72
CA LYS A 65 -2.46 -3.51 17.87
C LYS A 65 -3.81 -2.86 17.58
N LYS A 66 -4.74 -3.65 17.04
CA LYS A 66 -6.12 -3.24 16.77
C LYS A 66 -6.81 -3.00 18.11
N GLU A 67 -6.39 -1.97 18.85
CA GLU A 67 -7.29 -1.26 19.74
C GLU A 67 -8.51 -0.98 18.89
N PRO A 68 -9.67 -1.55 19.24
CA PRO A 68 -10.82 -1.45 18.38
C PRO A 68 -11.14 0.03 18.19
N TYR A 69 -10.85 0.57 17.00
CA TYR A 69 -11.57 1.72 16.45
C TYR A 69 -13.08 1.41 16.30
N SER A 70 -13.54 0.26 16.78
CA SER A 70 -14.67 -0.51 16.28
C SER A 70 -16.03 -0.11 16.87
N VAL A 71 -16.11 0.98 17.63
CA VAL A 71 -17.41 1.52 18.03
C VAL A 71 -17.66 2.86 17.35
N PHE A 72 -17.92 2.80 16.05
CA PHE A 72 -18.55 3.91 15.35
C PHE A 72 -20.01 4.02 15.82
N ARG A 73 -20.32 5.06 16.58
CA ARG A 73 -21.68 5.33 17.11
C ARG A 73 -22.62 5.95 16.07
N ASN A 74 -22.22 5.92 14.79
CA ASN A 74 -22.98 6.55 13.73
C ASN A 74 -24.22 5.72 13.44
N GLU A 75 -25.40 6.35 13.48
CA GLU A 75 -26.65 5.68 13.13
C GLU A 75 -26.67 5.31 11.63
N LYS A 76 -27.14 4.09 11.32
CA LYS A 76 -27.24 3.57 9.95
C LYS A 76 -28.56 3.98 9.29
N VAL A 77 -28.80 5.29 9.19
CA VAL A 77 -29.99 5.85 8.53
C VAL A 77 -29.71 6.00 7.03
N ALA A 78 -30.54 5.41 6.17
CA ALA A 78 -30.32 5.40 4.73
C ALA A 78 -30.36 6.80 4.09
N GLU A 79 -31.20 7.69 4.60
CA GLU A 79 -31.43 9.03 4.04
C GLU A 79 -30.47 10.11 4.56
N ARG A 80 -29.53 9.76 5.47
CA ARG A 80 -28.62 10.76 6.03
C ARG A 80 -27.51 11.11 5.04
N ARG A 81 -27.07 12.37 5.06
CA ARG A 81 -25.83 12.78 4.37
C ARG A 81 -24.64 12.00 4.94
N LEU A 82 -23.88 11.33 4.06
CA LEU A 82 -22.65 10.65 4.43
C LEU A 82 -21.50 11.64 4.56
N LYS A 83 -20.60 11.39 5.53
CA LYS A 83 -19.32 12.09 5.65
C LYS A 83 -18.25 11.10 5.20
N ILE A 84 -17.58 11.41 4.09
CA ILE A 84 -16.55 10.55 3.48
C ILE A 84 -15.20 11.17 3.79
N GLY A 85 -14.30 10.38 4.38
CA GLY A 85 -12.91 10.80 4.65
C GLY A 85 -11.97 10.15 3.65
N TYR A 86 -11.19 10.98 2.95
CA TYR A 86 -10.12 10.52 2.08
C TYR A 86 -8.78 10.78 2.76
N VAL A 87 -7.88 9.79 2.78
CA VAL A 87 -6.57 9.88 3.43
C VAL A 87 -5.50 9.50 2.41
N SER A 88 -4.59 10.42 2.14
CA SER A 88 -3.40 10.19 1.30
C SER A 88 -2.32 11.21 1.67
N PRO A 89 -1.04 10.81 1.74
CA PRO A 89 0.06 11.75 1.87
C PRO A 89 0.26 12.59 0.60
N ASP A 90 -0.33 12.16 -0.52
CA ASP A 90 -0.05 12.68 -1.86
C ASP A 90 -1.08 13.72 -2.34
N PHE A 91 -1.85 14.32 -1.43
CA PHE A 91 -2.72 15.45 -1.75
C PHE A 91 -1.94 16.76 -1.93
N HIS A 92 -1.01 16.73 -2.89
CA HIS A 92 -0.21 17.86 -3.37
C HIS A 92 -0.03 17.74 -4.89
N GLU A 93 1.03 18.33 -5.46
CA GLU A 93 1.42 18.08 -6.84
C GLU A 93 1.92 16.63 -7.01
N HIS A 94 0.97 15.71 -7.15
CA HIS A 94 1.18 14.27 -7.37
C HIS A 94 0.08 13.72 -8.29
N SER A 95 0.33 12.57 -8.91
CA SER A 95 -0.53 11.97 -9.94
C SER A 95 -1.99 11.80 -9.47
N ILE A 96 -2.20 11.40 -8.22
CA ILE A 96 -3.55 11.18 -7.65
C ILE A 96 -4.41 12.45 -7.66
N ASN A 97 -3.81 13.62 -7.50
CA ASN A 97 -4.54 14.88 -7.35
C ASN A 97 -5.25 15.29 -8.65
N TYR A 98 -4.72 14.91 -9.81
CA TYR A 98 -5.36 15.15 -11.12
C TYR A 98 -6.70 14.42 -11.25
N PHE A 99 -6.87 13.27 -10.58
CA PHE A 99 -8.14 12.53 -10.55
C PHE A 99 -9.01 12.94 -9.36
N PHE A 100 -8.38 13.27 -8.23
CA PHE A 100 -9.10 13.58 -7.01
C PHE A 100 -9.73 14.97 -7.01
N SER A 101 -9.05 15.99 -7.53
CA SER A 101 -9.57 17.36 -7.61
C SER A 101 -10.93 17.48 -8.34
N PRO A 102 -11.12 16.91 -9.55
CA PRO A 102 -12.43 16.96 -10.21
C PRO A 102 -13.51 16.16 -9.46
N LEU A 103 -13.15 15.01 -8.86
CA LEU A 103 -14.07 14.21 -8.05
C LEU A 103 -14.58 14.99 -6.82
N LEU A 104 -13.68 15.70 -6.13
CA LEU A 104 -14.05 16.50 -4.97
C LEU A 104 -14.91 17.71 -5.34
N SER A 105 -14.68 18.30 -6.52
CA SER A 105 -15.49 19.42 -7.03
C SER A 105 -16.93 19.01 -7.38
N ALA A 106 -17.18 17.71 -7.54
CA ALA A 106 -18.49 17.14 -7.88
C ALA A 106 -19.21 16.45 -6.71
N HIS A 107 -18.68 16.55 -5.48
CA HIS A 107 -19.32 16.06 -4.24
C HIS A 107 -20.42 17.01 -3.72
#